data_AF-A0A2V6FJS3-F1
#
_entry.id   AF-A0A2V6FJS3-F1
#
_cell.length_a   1.000
_cell.length_b   1.000
_cell.length_c   1.000
_cell.angle_alpha   90.00
_cell.angle_beta   90.00
_cell.angle_gamma   90.00
#
_symmetry.space_group_name_H-M   'P 1'
#
loop_
_entity.id
_entity.type
_entity.pdbx_description
1 polymer ?
#
loop_
_entity_poly.entity_id
_entity_poly.type
_entity_poly.pdbx_seq_one_letter_code
_entity_poly.pdbx_strand_id
1 'polypeptide(L)'
;MRVWLVQRGDFGILGRFFHTPLAAYAGSYGSLLLDLFLAPFLLWRRTRLPAFCAAVIFHLLNAWTFELDIFPWLAIAATLFLSPSWPRRILRLQLPLVERNEPVSQPKQTLVLSLAAIYVAIQVLVPLRNFIHRGGIEWSCMEHRFSWQMMLHRHIITTYFYVTDPNTGQDVQIQPQMYLSRKQ
;
A
#
# COMPACT_ATOMS: atom_id res chain seq x y z
N MET A 1 12.65 -5.60 1.19
CA MET A 1 12.94 -6.15 -0.16
C MET A 1 13.66 -7.50 -0.13
N ARG A 2 14.83 -7.66 0.51
CA ARG A 2 15.64 -8.90 0.39
C ARG A 2 14.91 -10.21 0.73
N VAL A 3 14.19 -10.26 1.86
CA VAL A 3 13.44 -11.47 2.28
C VAL A 3 12.33 -11.82 1.28
N TRP A 4 11.60 -10.81 0.79
CA TRP A 4 10.51 -10.96 -0.17
C TRP A 4 10.98 -11.42 -1.55
N LEU A 5 12.10 -10.88 -2.04
CA LEU A 5 12.71 -11.27 -3.32
C LEU A 5 13.26 -12.70 -3.29
N VAL A 6 13.68 -13.20 -2.12
CA VAL A 6 14.19 -14.57 -1.97
C VAL A 6 13.05 -15.59 -1.84
N GLN A 7 11.95 -15.26 -1.16
CA GLN A 7 10.82 -16.18 -0.96
C GLN A 7 9.97 -16.43 -2.21
N ARG A 8 9.93 -15.49 -3.17
CA ARG A 8 9.21 -15.65 -4.45
C ARG A 8 10.10 -16.09 -5.61
N GLY A 9 11.13 -16.91 -5.35
CA GLY A 9 12.24 -17.24 -6.26
C GLY A 9 11.92 -17.70 -7.71
N ASP A 10 10.66 -17.91 -8.10
CA ASP A 10 10.27 -18.26 -9.47
C ASP A 10 9.98 -17.02 -10.35
N PHE A 11 10.92 -16.08 -10.44
CA PHE A 11 10.85 -14.95 -11.39
C PHE A 11 11.24 -15.35 -12.84
N GLY A 12 11.23 -16.65 -13.17
CA GLY A 12 11.70 -17.16 -14.46
C GLY A 12 13.13 -16.72 -14.78
N ILE A 13 13.38 -16.26 -16.01
CA ILE A 13 14.71 -15.82 -16.48
C ILE A 13 15.24 -14.62 -15.67
N LEU A 14 14.36 -13.78 -15.12
CA LEU A 14 14.73 -12.59 -14.37
C LEU A 14 15.17 -12.89 -12.93
N GLY A 15 14.89 -14.08 -12.39
CA GLY A 15 15.22 -14.45 -11.01
C GLY A 15 16.71 -14.33 -10.70
N ARG A 16 17.58 -14.61 -11.67
CA ARG A 16 19.04 -14.49 -11.54
C ARG A 16 19.50 -13.08 -11.13
N PHE A 17 18.79 -12.04 -11.56
CA PHE A 17 19.10 -10.66 -11.22
C PHE A 17 18.56 -10.28 -9.84
N PHE A 18 17.37 -10.75 -9.49
CA PHE A 18 16.67 -10.43 -8.22
C PHE A 18 17.29 -11.07 -6.98
N HIS A 19 18.10 -12.13 -7.12
CA HIS A 19 18.84 -12.73 -6.00
C HIS A 19 20.10 -11.97 -5.59
N THR A 20 20.50 -10.94 -6.35
CA THR A 20 21.69 -10.14 -6.00
C THR A 20 21.37 -9.09 -4.93
N PRO A 21 22.30 -8.82 -3.99
CA PRO A 21 22.09 -7.77 -2.99
C PRO A 21 21.94 -6.38 -3.63
N LEU A 22 22.60 -6.15 -4.77
CA LEU A 22 22.47 -4.91 -5.54
C LEU A 22 21.03 -4.69 -6.01
N ALA A 23 20.36 -5.72 -6.53
CA ALA A 23 18.96 -5.60 -6.94
C ALA A 23 18.04 -5.27 -5.76
N ALA A 24 18.29 -5.83 -4.58
CA ALA A 24 17.54 -5.48 -3.38
C ALA A 24 17.75 -4.01 -2.95
N TYR A 25 18.98 -3.50 -3.04
CA TYR A 25 19.26 -2.09 -2.76
C TYR A 25 18.64 -1.17 -3.81
N ALA A 26 18.84 -1.46 -5.10
CA ALA A 26 18.28 -0.70 -6.21
C ALA A 26 16.75 -0.67 -6.16
N GLY A 27 16.10 -1.80 -5.88
CA GLY A 27 14.65 -1.88 -5.70
C GLY A 27 14.19 -1.05 -4.50
N SER A 28 14.89 -1.10 -3.37
CA SER A 28 14.52 -0.35 -2.16
C SER A 28 14.66 1.16 -2.36
N TYR A 29 15.85 1.63 -2.79
CA TYR A 29 16.11 3.06 -3.00
C TYR A 29 15.35 3.61 -4.20
N GLY A 30 15.18 2.82 -5.26
CA GLY A 30 14.37 3.20 -6.42
C GLY A 30 12.90 3.43 -6.05
N SER A 31 12.33 2.51 -5.27
CA SER A 31 10.95 2.66 -4.76
C SER A 31 10.80 3.88 -3.87
N LEU A 32 11.74 4.10 -2.94
CA LEU A 32 11.77 5.27 -2.06
C LEU A 32 11.81 6.59 -2.83
N LEU A 33 12.72 6.69 -3.82
CA LEU A 33 12.85 7.90 -4.63
C LEU A 33 11.60 8.13 -5.47
N LEU A 34 11.03 7.06 -6.04
CA LEU A 34 9.78 7.16 -6.78
C LEU A 34 8.67 7.71 -5.87
N ASP A 35 8.42 7.12 -4.70
CA ASP A 35 7.40 7.59 -3.77
C ASP A 35 7.61 9.05 -3.34
N LEU A 36 8.86 9.45 -3.07
CA LEU A 36 9.20 10.81 -2.65
C LEU A 36 8.96 11.85 -3.76
N PHE A 37 9.31 11.53 -5.00
CA PHE A 37 9.25 12.46 -6.12
C PHE A 37 8.00 12.32 -7.00
N LEU A 38 7.18 11.31 -6.80
CA LEU A 38 6.01 11.07 -7.63
C LEU A 38 5.02 12.24 -7.55
N ALA A 39 4.73 12.72 -6.35
CA ALA A 39 3.82 13.85 -6.14
C ALA A 39 4.28 15.14 -6.84
N PRO A 40 5.52 15.66 -6.64
CA PRO A 40 5.97 16.85 -7.36
C PRO A 40 6.01 16.66 -8.88
N PHE A 41 6.37 15.46 -9.37
CA PHE A 41 6.36 15.19 -10.81
C PHE A 41 4.96 15.10 -11.42
N LEU A 42 3.97 14.64 -10.66
CA LEU A 42 2.57 14.65 -11.09
C LEU A 42 1.97 16.05 -11.11
N LEU A 43 2.37 16.92 -10.17
CA LEU A 43 1.94 18.32 -10.12
C LEU A 43 2.48 19.11 -11.32
N TRP A 44 3.75 18.91 -11.68
CA TRP A 44 4.37 19.62 -12.80
C TRP A 44 3.84 19.10 -14.14
N ARG A 45 3.16 19.99 -14.89
CA ARG A 45 2.51 19.70 -16.17
C ARG A 45 3.38 18.95 -17.20
N ARG A 46 4.69 19.22 -17.27
CA ARG A 46 5.59 18.59 -18.26
C ARG A 46 5.94 17.15 -17.90
N THR A 47 6.07 16.86 -16.60
CA THR A 47 6.44 15.53 -16.09
C THR A 47 5.23 14.67 -15.72
N ARG A 48 4.02 15.22 -15.79
CA ARG A 48 2.81 14.52 -15.34
C ARG A 48 2.55 13.18 -16.03
N LEU A 49 2.63 13.12 -17.36
CA LEU A 49 2.40 11.88 -18.10
C LEU A 49 3.47 10.82 -17.79
N PRO A 50 4.79 11.11 -17.87
CA PRO A 50 5.79 10.11 -17.51
C PRO A 50 5.70 9.71 -16.03
N ALA A 51 5.38 10.64 -15.12
CA ALA A 51 5.16 10.32 -13.70
C ALA A 51 3.93 9.43 -13.49
N PHE A 52 2.84 9.66 -14.23
CA PHE A 52 1.66 8.79 -14.21
C PHE A 52 2.00 7.38 -14.71
N CYS A 53 2.69 7.25 -15.84
CA CYS A 53 3.14 5.94 -16.34
C CYS A 53 4.06 5.24 -15.33
N ALA A 54 4.99 5.97 -14.72
CA ALA A 54 5.87 5.44 -13.68
C ALA A 54 5.08 4.98 -12.44
N ALA A 55 4.07 5.74 -12.00
CA ALA A 55 3.18 5.34 -10.90
C ALA A 55 2.44 4.04 -11.22
N VAL A 56 1.85 3.93 -12.41
CA VAL A 56 1.13 2.72 -12.83
C VAL A 56 2.06 1.50 -12.82
N ILE A 57 3.23 1.61 -13.45
CA ILE A 57 4.22 0.52 -13.46
C ILE A 57 4.63 0.15 -12.03
N PHE A 58 4.95 1.15 -11.20
CA PHE A 58 5.34 0.94 -9.82
C PHE A 58 4.28 0.20 -9.00
N HIS A 59 3.02 0.65 -9.07
CA HIS A 59 1.92 0.02 -8.36
C HIS A 59 1.61 -1.38 -8.89
N LEU A 60 1.73 -1.63 -10.20
CA LEU A 60 1.60 -2.98 -10.77
C LEU A 60 2.71 -3.92 -10.28
N LEU A 61 3.96 -3.44 -10.23
CA LEU A 61 5.07 -4.19 -9.66
C LEU A 61 4.86 -4.48 -8.17
N ASN A 62 4.30 -3.54 -7.42
CA ASN A 62 3.95 -3.73 -6.01
C ASN A 62 2.79 -4.72 -5.83
N ALA A 63 1.75 -4.67 -6.68
CA ALA A 63 0.67 -5.64 -6.68
C ALA A 63 1.20 -7.06 -6.93
N TRP A 64 2.08 -7.18 -7.92
CA TRP A 64 2.70 -8.45 -8.29
C TRP A 64 3.66 -8.99 -7.22
N THR A 65 4.42 -8.11 -6.56
CA THR A 65 5.47 -8.51 -5.61
C THR A 65 4.96 -8.71 -4.19
N PHE A 66 4.10 -7.81 -3.71
CA PHE A 66 3.76 -7.68 -2.29
C PHE A 66 2.34 -8.10 -1.92
N GLU A 67 1.48 -8.46 -2.89
CA GLU A 67 0.09 -8.87 -2.62
C GLU A 67 -0.66 -7.85 -1.73
N LEU A 68 -0.53 -6.56 -2.03
CA LEU A 68 -1.12 -5.47 -1.22
C LEU A 68 -2.64 -5.30 -1.41
N ASP A 69 -3.35 -6.38 -1.74
CA ASP A 69 -4.80 -6.42 -2.03
C ASP A 69 -5.28 -5.24 -2.90
N ILE A 70 -6.18 -4.41 -2.35
CA ILE A 70 -6.85 -3.32 -3.05
C ILE A 70 -5.97 -2.07 -3.22
N PHE A 71 -4.88 -1.97 -2.45
CA PHE A 71 -4.08 -0.74 -2.36
C PHE A 71 -3.49 -0.28 -3.70
N PRO A 72 -2.81 -1.13 -4.49
CA PRO A 72 -2.23 -0.70 -5.77
C PRO A 72 -3.28 -0.14 -6.74
N TRP A 73 -4.47 -0.71 -6.75
CA TRP A 73 -5.57 -0.29 -7.61
C TRP A 73 -6.13 1.07 -7.19
N LEU A 74 -6.31 1.29 -5.89
CA LEU A 74 -6.74 2.59 -5.35
C LEU A 74 -5.69 3.68 -5.60
N ALA A 75 -4.40 3.36 -5.44
CA ALA A 75 -3.33 4.32 -5.69
C ALA A 75 -3.29 4.75 -7.16
N ILE A 76 -3.41 3.80 -8.11
CA ILE A 76 -3.53 4.11 -9.54
C ILE A 76 -4.78 4.97 -9.81
N ALA A 77 -5.93 4.60 -9.26
CA ALA A 77 -7.16 5.36 -9.42
C ALA A 77 -7.03 6.80 -8.90
N ALA A 78 -6.39 7.00 -7.74
CA ALA A 78 -6.16 8.32 -7.16
C ALA A 78 -5.30 9.22 -8.09
N THR A 79 -4.31 8.65 -8.78
CA THR A 79 -3.48 9.43 -9.72
C THR A 79 -4.23 9.90 -10.98
N LEU A 80 -5.35 9.25 -11.36
CA LEU A 80 -6.17 9.66 -12.50
C LEU A 80 -6.95 10.97 -12.25
N PHE A 81 -7.15 11.37 -10.99
CA PHE A 81 -7.92 12.56 -10.63
C PHE A 81 -7.13 13.88 -10.62
N LEU A 82 -5.83 13.85 -10.94
CA LEU A 82 -4.93 15.00 -10.79
C LEU A 82 -5.13 16.16 -11.79
N SER A 83 -5.99 16.01 -12.80
CA SER A 83 -6.32 17.12 -13.71
C SER A 83 -7.82 17.42 -13.69
N PRO A 84 -8.31 18.36 -12.86
CA PRO A 84 -9.75 18.73 -12.83
C PRO A 84 -10.27 19.34 -14.14
N SER A 85 -9.40 19.57 -15.14
CA SER A 85 -9.77 20.05 -16.46
C SER A 85 -10.36 18.97 -17.37
N TRP A 86 -10.03 17.69 -17.16
CA TRP A 86 -10.45 16.64 -18.10
C TRP A 86 -11.97 16.36 -18.06
N PRO A 87 -12.67 16.35 -16.90
CA PRO A 87 -14.12 16.14 -16.88
C PRO A 87 -14.85 17.29 -17.57
N ARG A 88 -14.39 18.53 -17.36
CA ARG A 88 -14.93 19.73 -18.02
C ARG A 88 -14.77 19.69 -19.54
N ARG A 89 -13.63 19.15 -20.02
CA ARG A 89 -13.32 19.03 -21.45
C ARG A 89 -14.10 17.91 -22.14
N ILE A 90 -14.32 16.78 -21.46
CA ILE A 90 -15.08 15.64 -21.97
C ILE A 90 -16.58 15.94 -21.96
N LEU A 91 -17.10 16.46 -20.85
CA LEU A 91 -18.54 16.70 -20.68
C LEU A 91 -19.02 18.01 -21.33
N ARG A 92 -18.11 18.81 -21.92
CA ARG A 92 -18.38 20.17 -22.45
C ARG A 92 -19.27 21.02 -21.53
N LEU A 93 -19.16 20.79 -20.22
CA LEU A 93 -19.94 21.49 -19.20
C LEU A 93 -19.43 22.91 -19.12
N GLN A 94 -20.08 23.82 -19.84
CA GLN A 94 -19.96 25.26 -19.67
C GLN A 94 -20.65 25.63 -18.35
N LEU A 95 -19.99 25.34 -17.23
CA LEU A 95 -20.46 25.85 -15.95
C LEU A 95 -20.23 27.37 -15.94
N PRO A 96 -21.24 28.18 -15.60
CA PRO A 96 -21.06 29.61 -15.46
C PRO A 96 -19.93 29.88 -14.47
N LEU A 97 -19.00 30.75 -14.84
CA LEU A 97 -17.99 31.25 -13.92
C LEU A 97 -18.74 32.06 -12.87
N VAL A 98 -18.94 31.48 -11.69
CA VAL A 98 -19.45 32.22 -10.54
C VAL A 98 -18.37 33.24 -10.18
N GLU A 99 -18.56 34.50 -10.56
CA GLU A 99 -17.78 35.61 -10.04
C GLU A 99 -18.01 35.68 -8.53
N ARG A 100 -16.99 35.30 -7.78
CA ARG A 100 -17.06 35.28 -6.32
C ARG A 100 -16.79 36.69 -5.79
N ASN A 101 -17.82 37.54 -5.79
CA ASN A 101 -17.76 38.93 -5.30
C ASN A 101 -18.42 39.14 -3.93
N GLU A 102 -18.67 38.09 -3.16
CA GLU A 102 -19.22 38.22 -1.80
C GLU A 102 -18.10 38.18 -0.74
N PRO A 103 -17.99 39.19 0.15
CA PRO A 103 -17.09 39.12 1.29
C PRO A 103 -17.51 37.94 2.19
N VAL A 104 -16.62 36.97 2.32
CA VAL A 104 -16.85 35.78 3.15
C VAL A 104 -17.06 36.26 4.60
N SER A 105 -18.26 36.04 5.15
CA SER A 105 -18.57 36.36 6.55
C SER A 105 -17.57 35.67 7.48
N GLN A 106 -16.77 36.47 8.18
CA GLN A 106 -15.65 36.05 9.03
C GLN A 106 -15.98 34.99 10.12
N PRO A 107 -17.14 34.98 10.82
CA PRO A 107 -17.37 34.00 11.89
C PRO A 107 -17.54 32.55 11.39
N LYS A 108 -18.07 32.37 10.17
CA LYS A 108 -18.19 31.04 9.54
C LYS A 108 -16.84 30.50 9.08
N GLN A 109 -15.94 31.38 8.64
CA GLN A 109 -14.60 31.00 8.19
C GLN A 109 -13.74 30.53 9.35
N THR A 110 -13.75 31.25 10.48
CA THR A 110 -12.99 30.83 11.67
C THR A 110 -13.46 29.47 12.19
N LEU A 111 -14.78 29.25 12.27
CA LEU A 111 -15.33 27.95 12.68
C LEU A 111 -14.90 26.82 11.73
N VAL A 112 -15.00 27.03 10.42
CA VAL A 112 -14.58 26.05 9.40
C VAL A 112 -13.08 25.76 9.52
N LEU A 113 -12.25 26.79 9.68
CA LEU A 113 -10.81 26.63 9.85
C LEU A 113 -10.46 25.91 11.15
N SER A 114 -11.15 26.22 12.26
CA SER A 114 -10.98 25.53 13.54
C SER A 114 -11.36 24.06 13.43
N LEU A 115 -12.50 23.73 12.82
CA LEU A 115 -12.91 22.34 12.59
C LEU A 115 -11.93 21.60 11.67
N ALA A 116 -11.44 22.26 10.61
CA ALA A 116 -10.43 21.69 9.73
C ALA A 116 -9.10 21.45 10.46
N ALA A 117 -8.67 22.39 11.32
CA ALA A 117 -7.46 22.24 12.12
C ALA A 117 -7.58 21.08 13.12
N ILE A 118 -8.73 20.94 13.79
CA ILE A 118 -9.02 19.79 14.67
C ILE A 118 -8.97 18.48 13.88
N TYR A 119 -9.59 18.44 12.70
CA TYR A 119 -9.56 17.26 11.85
C TYR A 119 -8.14 16.86 11.43
N VAL A 120 -7.33 17.83 10.98
CA VAL A 120 -5.91 17.60 10.64
C VAL A 120 -5.12 17.13 11.86
N ALA A 121 -5.34 17.75 13.02
CA ALA A 121 -4.70 17.33 14.26
C ALA A 121 -5.04 15.86 14.59
N ILE A 122 -6.31 15.45 14.46
CA ILE A 122 -6.72 14.05 14.65
C ILE A 122 -6.02 13.14 13.62
N GLN A 123 -5.98 13.51 12.35
CA GLN A 123 -5.33 12.72 11.28
C GLN A 123 -3.82 12.58 11.46
N VAL A 124 -3.18 13.44 12.26
CA VAL A 124 -1.74 13.38 12.60
C VAL A 124 -1.51 12.66 13.94
N LEU A 125 -2.26 13.03 14.97
CA LEU A 125 -2.09 12.50 16.32
C LEU A 125 -2.52 11.03 16.43
N VAL A 126 -3.58 10.63 15.72
CA VAL A 126 -4.07 9.24 15.78
C VAL A 126 -3.03 8.27 15.22
N PRO A 127 -2.39 8.50 14.05
CA PRO A 127 -1.30 7.64 13.59
C PRO A 127 -0.04 7.70 14.47
N LEU A 128 0.29 8.87 15.04
CA LEU A 128 1.48 9.06 15.90
C LEU A 128 1.30 8.55 17.34
N ARG A 129 0.11 8.10 17.73
CA ARG A 129 -0.15 7.58 19.09
C ARG A 129 0.75 6.39 19.46
N ASN A 130 1.31 5.73 18.44
CA ASN A 130 2.22 4.61 18.61
C ASN A 130 3.52 4.92 19.34
N PHE A 131 3.94 6.19 19.38
CA PHE A 131 5.09 6.62 20.18
C PHE A 131 4.81 6.65 21.69
N ILE A 132 3.54 6.57 22.10
CA ILE A 132 3.12 6.66 23.50
C ILE A 132 3.18 5.29 24.18
N HIS A 133 2.85 4.21 23.45
CA HIS A 133 2.81 2.87 24.02
C HIS A 133 4.20 2.22 24.04
N ARG A 134 4.64 1.80 25.23
CA ARG A 134 5.87 1.02 25.41
C ARG A 134 5.59 -0.45 25.14
N GLY A 135 5.60 -0.82 23.88
CA GLY A 135 5.39 -2.17 23.38
C GLY A 135 5.21 -2.08 21.89
N GLY A 136 6.12 -2.68 21.13
CA GLY A 136 6.11 -2.58 19.69
C GLY A 136 4.75 -2.93 19.09
N ILE A 137 4.32 -2.15 18.10
CA ILE A 137 3.04 -2.30 17.40
C ILE A 137 2.96 -3.69 16.76
N GLU A 138 4.12 -4.24 16.39
CA GLU A 138 4.33 -5.57 15.83
C GLU A 138 3.91 -6.72 16.77
N TRP A 139 3.90 -6.52 18.09
CA TRP A 139 3.54 -7.58 19.06
C TRP A 139 2.16 -7.41 19.66
N SER A 140 1.75 -6.16 19.93
CA SER A 140 0.46 -5.90 20.59
C SER A 140 -0.71 -5.91 19.60
N CYS A 141 -0.47 -5.63 18.32
CA CYS A 141 -1.51 -5.43 17.28
C CYS A 141 -2.61 -4.41 17.63
N MET A 142 -2.51 -3.71 18.78
CA MET A 142 -3.57 -2.87 19.33
C MET A 142 -3.77 -1.58 18.52
N GLU A 143 -2.77 -1.18 17.72
CA GLU A 143 -2.76 0.09 17.00
C GLU A 143 -2.79 -0.05 15.49
N HIS A 144 -3.17 -1.22 14.98
CA HIS A 144 -3.26 -1.46 13.54
C HIS A 144 -4.24 -0.52 12.82
N ARG A 145 -5.31 -0.09 13.51
CA ARG A 145 -6.32 0.81 12.93
C ARG A 145 -5.83 2.26 12.92
N PHE A 146 -6.00 2.94 11.79
CA PHE A 146 -5.66 4.37 11.63
C PHE A 146 -4.18 4.67 11.92
N SER A 147 -3.28 3.77 11.51
CA SER A 147 -1.82 4.00 11.47
C SER A 147 -1.38 4.29 10.03
N TRP A 148 -0.27 5.01 9.87
CA TRP A 148 0.37 5.23 8.56
C TRP A 148 1.21 4.04 8.09
N GLN A 149 1.44 3.05 8.96
CA GLN A 149 2.20 1.86 8.59
C GLN A 149 1.35 0.93 7.74
N MET A 150 1.77 0.75 6.49
CA MET A 150 1.21 -0.28 5.62
C MET A 150 1.91 -1.61 5.88
N MET A 151 1.14 -2.70 5.80
CA MET A 151 1.65 -4.07 5.84
C MET A 151 2.49 -4.36 7.09
N LEU A 152 1.88 -4.25 8.27
CA LEU A 152 2.60 -4.43 9.54
C LEU A 152 2.90 -5.90 9.86
N HIS A 153 1.97 -6.81 9.51
CA HIS A 153 2.08 -8.20 9.90
C HIS A 153 1.57 -9.15 8.81
N ARG A 154 2.31 -10.24 8.58
CA ARG A 154 1.89 -11.36 7.73
C ARG A 154 2.01 -12.64 8.55
N HIS A 155 0.90 -13.35 8.72
CA HIS A 155 0.91 -14.70 9.28
C HIS A 155 1.07 -15.71 8.15
N ILE A 156 2.10 -16.57 8.26
CA ILE A 156 2.24 -17.77 7.43
C ILE A 156 2.05 -18.94 8.38
N ILE A 157 1.00 -19.74 8.15
CA ILE A 157 0.70 -20.93 8.95
C ILE A 157 1.10 -22.14 8.13
N THR A 158 2.06 -22.91 8.62
CA THR A 158 2.45 -24.20 8.06
C THR A 158 1.93 -25.29 8.96
N THR A 159 0.97 -26.09 8.47
CA THR A 159 0.37 -27.19 9.23
C THR A 159 1.09 -28.50 8.91
N TYR A 160 1.45 -29.25 9.95
CA TYR A 160 2.02 -30.59 9.84
C TYR A 160 1.07 -31.61 10.47
N PHE A 161 0.86 -32.72 9.80
CA PHE A 161 0.02 -33.82 10.28
C PHE A 161 0.91 -35.01 10.62
N TYR A 162 0.68 -35.59 11.78
CA TYR A 162 1.41 -36.76 12.27
C TYR A 162 0.42 -37.89 12.51
N VAL A 163 0.81 -39.11 12.15
CA VAL A 163 0.07 -40.34 12.46
C VAL A 163 0.96 -41.21 13.32
N THR A 164 0.45 -41.60 14.48
CA THR A 164 1.12 -42.52 15.39
C THR A 164 0.63 -43.94 15.11
N ASP A 165 1.54 -44.85 14.81
CA ASP A 165 1.20 -46.28 14.71
C ASP A 165 0.99 -46.85 16.14
N PRO A 166 -0.19 -47.39 16.47
CA PRO A 166 -0.48 -47.91 17.80
C PRO A 166 0.36 -49.14 18.19
N ASN A 167 0.95 -49.85 17.24
CA ASN A 167 1.73 -51.06 17.53
C ASN A 167 3.22 -50.78 17.75
N THR A 168 3.76 -49.78 17.05
CA THR A 168 5.19 -49.42 17.10
C THR A 168 5.47 -48.14 17.89
N GLY A 169 4.42 -47.33 18.15
CA GLY A 169 4.53 -46.05 18.84
C GLY A 169 5.29 -44.98 18.04
N GLN A 170 5.57 -45.21 16.76
CA GLN A 170 6.29 -44.26 15.93
C GLN A 170 5.37 -43.22 15.32
N ASP A 171 5.78 -41.96 15.41
CA ASP A 171 5.13 -40.83 14.75
C ASP A 171 5.70 -40.63 13.35
N VAL A 172 4.83 -40.72 12.34
CA VAL A 172 5.19 -40.45 10.95
C VAL A 172 4.48 -39.19 10.48
N GLN A 173 5.25 -38.24 9.95
CA GLN A 173 4.70 -37.05 9.32
C GLN A 173 4.06 -37.42 7.98
N ILE A 174 2.77 -37.13 7.81
CA ILE A 174 2.04 -37.40 6.57
C ILE A 174 1.69 -36.11 5.83
N GLN A 175 1.60 -36.19 4.51
CA GLN A 175 1.07 -35.13 3.66
C GLN A 175 -0.38 -35.49 3.31
N PRO A 176 -1.40 -34.79 3.86
CA PRO A 176 -2.80 -35.14 3.65
C PRO A 176 -3.21 -35.18 2.18
N GLN A 177 -2.54 -34.39 1.33
CA GLN A 177 -2.74 -34.35 -0.11
C GLN A 177 -2.55 -35.71 -0.80
N MET A 178 -1.77 -36.62 -0.21
CA MET A 178 -1.59 -37.98 -0.72
C MET A 178 -2.73 -38.94 -0.34
N TYR A 179 -3.57 -38.56 0.64
CA TYR A 179 -4.59 -39.44 1.23
C TYR A 179 -6.02 -38.88 1.13
N LEU A 180 -6.18 -37.58 0.90
CA LEU A 180 -7.47 -36.91 0.77
C LEU A 180 -7.83 -36.70 -0.70
N SER A 181 -9.10 -36.92 -1.02
CA SER A 181 -9.65 -36.56 -2.33
C SER A 181 -9.82 -35.04 -2.43
N ARG A 182 -9.85 -34.48 -3.64
CA ARG A 182 -9.95 -33.03 -3.91
C ARG A 182 -11.15 -32.30 -3.24
N LYS A 183 -12.13 -33.04 -2.71
CA LYS A 183 -13.34 -32.52 -2.04
C LYS A 183 -13.27 -32.59 -0.51
N GLN A 184 -12.22 -33.17 0.06
CA GLN A 184 -11.97 -33.32 1.49
C GLN A 184 -10.71 -32.56 1.88
#